data_AF-A0A1F5BTL5-F1
#
_entry.id   AF-A0A1F5BTL5-F1
#
_cell.length_a   1.000
_cell.length_b   1.000
_cell.length_c   1.000
_cell.angle_alpha   90.00
_cell.angle_beta   90.00
_cell.angle_gamma   90.00
#
_symmetry.space_group_name_H-M   'P 1'
#
loop_
_entity.id
_entity.type
_entity.pdbx_description
1 polymer ?
#
loop_
_entity_poly.entity_id
_entity_poly.type
_entity_poly.pdbx_seq_one_letter_code
_entity_poly.pdbx_strand_id
1 'polypeptide(L)'
;MDADQITTAKAKIKETIADACAKALIDIDSYTGMATSHPYASPEDVERAIMTSRAAQDAVSTIKSDALIKIDNIAKEMQTDNL
;
A
#
# COMPACT_ATOMS: atom_id res chain seq x y z
N MET A 1 27.94 -3.72 3.45
CA MET A 1 27.06 -3.13 4.50
C MET A 1 27.13 -4.05 5.68
N ASP A 2 27.21 -3.53 6.90
CA ASP A 2 27.06 -4.40 8.07
C ASP A 2 25.59 -4.86 8.21
N ALA A 3 25.35 -5.95 8.95
CA ALA A 3 24.01 -6.52 9.10
C ALA A 3 23.01 -5.56 9.79
N ASP A 4 23.50 -4.64 10.63
CA ASP A 4 22.70 -3.64 11.33
C ASP A 4 22.23 -2.53 10.38
N GLN A 5 23.06 -2.12 9.43
CA GLN A 5 22.72 -1.19 8.35
C GLN A 5 21.63 -1.78 7.44
N ILE A 6 21.72 -3.08 7.10
CA ILE A 6 20.68 -3.76 6.30
C ILE A 6 19.35 -3.77 7.06
N THR A 7 19.38 -4.10 8.34
CA THR A 7 18.18 -4.17 9.19
C THR A 7 17.54 -2.79 9.35
N THR A 8 18.35 -1.75 9.58
CA THR A 8 17.88 -0.37 9.72
C THR A 8 17.27 0.15 8.42
N ALA A 9 17.95 -0.06 7.28
CA ALA A 9 17.44 0.34 5.97
C ALA A 9 16.11 -0.37 5.65
N LYS A 10 16.05 -1.68 5.89
CA LYS A 10 14.84 -2.49 5.72
C LYS A 10 13.68 -1.92 6.53
N ALA A 11 13.88 -1.63 7.82
CA ALA A 11 12.82 -1.06 8.67
C ALA A 11 12.30 0.27 8.11
N LYS A 12 13.19 1.18 7.73
CA LYS A 12 12.84 2.49 7.17
C LYS A 12 12.08 2.39 5.84
N ILE A 13 12.46 1.45 4.97
CA ILE A 13 11.75 1.24 3.70
C ILE A 13 10.35 0.68 3.98
N LYS A 14 10.21 -0.28 4.90
CA LYS A 14 8.90 -0.84 5.29
C LYS A 14 7.98 0.25 5.87
N GLU A 15 8.52 1.15 6.67
CA GLU A 15 7.79 2.32 7.19
C GLU A 15 7.34 3.24 6.05
N THR A 16 8.25 3.58 5.12
CA THR A 16 7.92 4.41 3.94
C THR A 16 6.79 3.80 3.10
N ILE A 17 6.80 2.48 2.90
CA ILE A 17 5.73 1.76 2.20
C ILE A 17 4.42 1.84 2.99
N ALA A 18 4.47 1.63 4.31
CA ALA A 18 3.30 1.70 5.16
C ALA A 18 2.63 3.08 5.08
N ASP A 19 3.42 4.16 5.14
CA ASP A 19 2.94 5.53 5.02
C ASP A 19 2.34 5.83 3.64
N ALA A 20 3.00 5.38 2.57
CA ALA A 20 2.51 5.56 1.21
C ALA A 20 1.17 4.82 0.98
N CYS A 21 1.06 3.58 1.45
CA CYS A 21 -0.18 2.83 1.40
C CYS A 21 -1.29 3.47 2.25
N ALA A 22 -0.97 3.96 3.46
CA ALA A 22 -1.94 4.64 4.31
C ALA A 22 -2.51 5.89 3.62
N LYS A 23 -1.66 6.70 2.99
CA LYS A 23 -2.10 7.86 2.20
C LYS A 23 -3.02 7.45 1.03
N ALA A 24 -2.64 6.42 0.29
CA ALA A 24 -3.45 5.93 -0.82
C ALA A 24 -4.84 5.45 -0.36
N LEU A 25 -4.92 4.76 0.79
CA LEU A 25 -6.20 4.33 1.36
C LEU A 25 -7.08 5.52 1.78
N ILE A 26 -6.49 6.55 2.40
CA ILE A 26 -7.20 7.78 2.75
C ILE A 26 -7.75 8.47 1.48
N ASP A 27 -6.95 8.54 0.41
CA ASP A 27 -7.38 9.14 -0.85
C ASP A 27 -8.55 8.35 -1.47
N ILE A 28 -8.47 7.00 -1.49
CA ILE A 28 -9.55 6.14 -1.97
C ILE A 28 -10.84 6.40 -1.18
N ASP A 29 -10.76 6.42 0.15
CA ASP A 29 -11.92 6.65 1.01
C ASP A 29 -12.50 8.05 0.79
N SER A 30 -11.64 9.07 0.64
CA SER A 30 -12.05 10.45 0.36
C SER A 30 -12.78 10.55 -0.98
N TYR A 31 -12.24 10.00 -2.07
CA TYR A 31 -12.90 10.02 -3.37
C TYR A 31 -14.21 9.24 -3.38
N THR A 32 -14.26 8.11 -2.68
CA THR A 32 -15.49 7.32 -2.52
C THR A 32 -16.54 8.12 -1.75
N GLY A 33 -16.15 8.78 -0.66
CA GLY A 33 -17.03 9.66 0.11
C GLY A 33 -17.58 10.81 -0.73
N MET A 34 -16.73 11.47 -1.53
CA MET A 34 -17.16 12.54 -2.45
C MET A 34 -18.14 12.03 -3.51
N ALA A 35 -17.85 10.88 -4.13
CA ALA A 35 -18.71 10.30 -5.16
C ALA A 35 -20.07 9.87 -4.61
N THR A 36 -20.10 9.25 -3.44
CA THR A 36 -21.32 8.70 -2.83
C THR A 36 -22.19 9.75 -2.13
N SER A 37 -21.60 10.88 -1.70
CA SER A 37 -22.34 11.99 -1.10
C SER A 37 -22.84 13.04 -2.10
N HIS A 38 -22.53 12.88 -3.39
CA HIS A 38 -22.90 13.86 -4.40
C HIS A 38 -24.44 13.89 -4.60
N PRO A 39 -25.10 15.07 -4.56
CA PRO A 39 -26.56 15.19 -4.60
C PRO A 39 -27.24 14.60 -5.86
N TYR A 40 -26.47 14.44 -6.93
CA TYR A 40 -26.94 13.91 -8.21
C TYR A 40 -26.38 12.52 -8.53
N ALA A 41 -25.74 11.85 -7.57
CA ALA A 41 -25.27 10.48 -7.77
C ALA A 41 -26.47 9.53 -7.89
N SER A 42 -26.51 8.77 -8.98
CA SER A 42 -27.47 7.67 -9.11
C SER A 42 -27.09 6.50 -8.20
N PRO A 43 -28.03 5.61 -7.83
CA PRO A 43 -27.70 4.37 -7.13
C PRO A 43 -26.61 3.56 -7.85
N GLU A 44 -26.65 3.51 -9.18
CA GLU A 44 -25.64 2.81 -10.00
C GLU A 44 -24.26 3.47 -9.90
N ASP A 45 -24.19 4.81 -9.81
CA ASP A 45 -22.92 5.51 -9.61
C ASP A 45 -22.36 5.28 -8.20
N VAL A 46 -23.22 5.26 -7.19
CA VAL A 46 -22.86 4.94 -5.80
C VAL A 46 -22.31 3.50 -5.72
N GLU A 47 -23.00 2.54 -6.30
CA GLU A 47 -22.56 1.14 -6.32
C GLU A 47 -21.22 0.99 -7.05
N ARG A 48 -21.08 1.63 -8.22
CA ARG A 48 -19.83 1.63 -8.98
C ARG A 48 -18.69 2.22 -8.16
N ALA A 49 -18.91 3.35 -7.48
CA ALA A 49 -17.89 3.97 -6.62
C ALA A 49 -17.44 3.04 -5.49
N ILE A 50 -18.37 2.37 -4.83
CA ILE A 50 -18.07 1.39 -3.77
C ILE A 50 -17.33 0.17 -4.31
N MET A 51 -17.72 -0.35 -5.47
CA MET A 51 -17.03 -1.48 -6.08
C MET A 51 -15.60 -1.12 -6.51
N THR A 52 -15.43 0.03 -7.14
CA THR A 52 -14.11 0.52 -7.56
C THR A 52 -13.22 0.81 -6.36
N SER A 53 -13.75 1.38 -5.28
CA SER A 53 -12.96 1.65 -4.08
C SER A 53 -12.46 0.38 -3.40
N ARG A 54 -13.30 -0.64 -3.28
CA ARG A 54 -12.89 -1.96 -2.78
C ARG A 54 -11.79 -2.58 -3.63
N ALA A 55 -11.95 -2.57 -4.95
CA ALA A 55 -10.92 -3.08 -5.87
C ALA A 55 -9.59 -2.31 -5.72
N ALA A 56 -9.65 -0.99 -5.52
CA ALA A 56 -8.47 -0.17 -5.27
C ALA A 56 -7.81 -0.49 -3.92
N GLN A 57 -8.59 -0.66 -2.84
CA GLN A 57 -8.09 -1.07 -1.53
C GLN A 57 -7.42 -2.46 -1.57
N ASP A 58 -7.99 -3.41 -2.31
CA ASP A 58 -7.42 -4.74 -2.53
C ASP A 58 -6.11 -4.67 -3.31
N ALA A 59 -6.05 -3.83 -4.34
CA ALA A 59 -4.83 -3.60 -5.12
C ALA A 59 -3.72 -3.00 -4.24
N VAL A 60 -4.03 -2.00 -3.41
CA VAL A 60 -3.06 -1.40 -2.46
C VAL A 60 -2.54 -2.46 -1.49
N SER A 61 -3.42 -3.33 -0.98
CA SER A 61 -3.04 -4.41 -0.06
C SER A 61 -2.12 -5.45 -0.72
N THR A 62 -2.39 -5.78 -1.98
CA THR A 62 -1.56 -6.69 -2.79
C THR A 62 -0.18 -6.08 -3.03
N ILE A 63 -0.13 -4.82 -3.50
CA ILE A 63 1.12 -4.10 -3.76
C ILE A 63 1.97 -3.99 -2.48
N LYS A 64 1.34 -3.66 -1.35
CA LYS A 64 2.01 -3.60 -0.04
C LYS A 64 2.65 -4.94 0.29
N SER A 65 1.90 -6.02 0.20
CA SER A 65 2.37 -7.37 0.53
C SER A 65 3.54 -7.78 -0.35
N ASP A 66 3.43 -7.59 -1.66
CA ASP A 66 4.48 -7.88 -2.63
C ASP A 66 5.75 -7.08 -2.37
N ALA A 67 5.62 -5.79 -2.06
CA ALA A 67 6.75 -4.92 -1.77
C ALA A 67 7.48 -5.36 -0.49
N LEU A 68 6.73 -5.70 0.57
CA LEU A 68 7.31 -6.19 1.83
C LEU A 68 8.07 -7.51 1.63
N ILE A 69 7.49 -8.45 0.89
CA ILE A 69 8.15 -9.74 0.56
C ILE A 69 9.44 -9.50 -0.24
N LYS A 70 9.41 -8.64 -1.26
CA LYS A 70 10.60 -8.31 -2.06
C LYS A 70 11.71 -7.72 -1.21
N ILE A 71 11.39 -6.81 -0.29
CA ILE A 71 12.36 -6.22 0.63
C ILE A 71 12.93 -7.27 1.59
N ASP A 72 12.10 -8.17 2.10
CA ASP A 72 12.54 -9.26 2.96
C ASP A 72 13.54 -10.17 2.23
N ASN A 73 13.27 -10.50 0.96
CA ASN A 73 14.17 -11.32 0.14
C ASN A 73 15.49 -10.59 -0.17
N ILE A 74 15.44 -9.33 -0.61
CA ILE A 74 16.64 -8.53 -0.88
C ILE A 74 17.52 -8.43 0.37
N ALA A 75 16.92 -8.14 1.54
CA ALA A 75 17.67 -8.04 2.78
C ALA A 75 18.35 -9.37 3.16
N LYS A 76 17.71 -10.51 2.86
CA LYS A 76 18.26 -11.84 3.11
C LYS A 76 19.44 -12.12 2.17
N GLU A 77 19.32 -11.83 0.88
CA GLU A 77 20.39 -12.00 -0.12
C GLU A 77 21.63 -11.16 0.24
N MET A 78 21.42 -9.91 0.64
CA MET A 78 22.51 -9.03 1.08
C MET A 78 23.19 -9.50 2.37
N GLN A 79 22.49 -10.24 3.24
CA GLN A 79 23.07 -10.82 4.45
C GLN A 79 23.86 -12.08 4.14
N THR A 80 23.43 -12.89 3.18
CA THR A 80 24.15 -14.11 2.77
C THR A 80 25.40 -13.83 1.94
N ASP A 81 25.42 -12.75 1.16
CA ASP A 81 26.58 -12.36 0.32
C ASP A 81 27.71 -11.67 1.11
N ASN A 82 27.47 -11.32 2.38
CA ASN A 82 28.46 -10.72 3.30
C ASN A 82 29.02 -11.71 4.35
N LEU A 83 28.75 -13.01 4.19
CA LEU A 83 29.26 -14.13 5.01
C LEU A 83 30.30 -14.94 4.22
#